data_AF-A0A964LRA7-F1
#
_entry.id   AF-A0A964LRA7-F1
#
_cell.length_a   1.000
_cell.length_b   1.000
_cell.length_c   1.000
_cell.angle_alpha   90.00
_cell.angle_beta   90.00
_cell.angle_gamma   90.00
#
_symmetry.space_group_name_H-M   'P 1'
#
loop_
_entity.id
_entity.type
_entity.pdbx_description
1 polymer ?
#
loop_
_entity_poly.entity_id
_entity_poly.type
_entity_poly.pdbx_seq_one_letter_code
_entity_poly.pdbx_strand_id
1 'polypeptide(L)' 'MKLPDPLIPSQKRPVPKRLKEYEASATSRDEAIIDAYASGGFSMKEIGEHFGLHYSRVSRILSKAQGKT' A
#
# COMPACT_ATOMS: atom_id res chain seq x y z
N MET A 1 -15.74 36.15 7.16
CA MET A 1 -14.32 35.74 7.03
C MET A 1 -14.09 34.72 8.14
N LYS A 2 -13.96 33.40 7.94
CA LYS A 2 -13.32 32.55 6.91
C LYS A 2 -14.09 31.21 6.86
N LEU A 3 -14.23 30.62 5.66
CA LEU A 3 -14.79 29.28 5.38
C LEU A 3 -14.14 28.18 6.24
N PRO A 4 -14.82 27.05 6.52
CA PRO A 4 -14.18 25.83 6.98
C PRO A 4 -13.78 24.96 5.78
N ASP A 5 -12.49 24.84 5.48
CA ASP A 5 -11.99 23.94 4.44
C ASP A 5 -10.65 23.30 4.87
N PRO A 6 -10.25 22.16 4.28
CA PRO A 6 -10.81 20.83 4.54
C PRO A 6 -9.71 19.81 4.90
N LEU A 7 -10.13 18.66 5.40
CA LEU A 7 -9.49 17.33 5.27
C LEU A 7 -7.95 17.27 5.28
N ILE A 8 -7.41 16.80 6.41
CA ILE A 8 -6.25 15.90 6.57
C ILE A 8 -5.09 16.18 5.59
N PRO A 9 -3.98 16.80 6.01
CA PRO A 9 -2.83 16.96 5.14
C PRO A 9 -2.31 15.59 4.72
N SER A 10 -2.65 15.23 3.49
CA SER A 10 -2.06 14.18 2.68
C SER A 10 -0.56 14.28 2.87
N GLN A 11 0.00 13.36 3.65
CA GLN A 11 1.44 13.24 3.83
C GLN A 11 1.97 12.81 2.47
N LYS A 12 2.38 13.78 1.66
CA LYS A 12 3.27 13.58 0.52
C LYS A 12 4.51 12.89 1.04
N ARG A 13 4.51 11.56 1.02
CA ARG A 13 5.69 10.77 1.30
C ARG A 13 6.42 10.55 -0.02
N PRO A 14 7.74 10.75 -0.02
CA PRO A 14 8.56 10.72 -1.23
C PRO A 14 8.31 9.41 -1.93
N VAL A 15 8.01 9.43 -3.24
CA VAL A 15 7.83 8.26 -4.11
C VAL A 15 8.96 7.26 -3.84
N PRO A 16 8.77 6.24 -2.99
CA PRO A 16 9.79 5.24 -2.77
C PRO A 16 9.76 4.35 -4.03
N LYS A 17 10.90 3.72 -4.37
CA LYS A 17 11.07 2.90 -5.59
C LYS A 17 9.79 2.15 -5.97
N ARG A 18 9.29 2.39 -7.18
CA ARG A 18 7.85 2.41 -7.44
C ARG A 18 7.21 1.08 -7.03
N LEU A 19 6.21 1.12 -6.14
CA LEU A 19 5.25 0.02 -5.99
C LEU A 19 4.69 -0.43 -7.34
N LYS A 20 4.65 0.50 -8.31
CA LYS A 20 4.38 0.25 -9.73
C LYS A 20 5.30 -0.78 -10.41
N GLU A 21 6.57 -0.92 -10.01
CA GLU A 21 7.50 -1.93 -10.52
C GLU A 21 7.18 -3.32 -9.96
N TYR A 22 6.79 -3.39 -8.69
CA TYR A 22 6.24 -4.61 -8.09
C TYR A 22 4.89 -4.96 -8.72
N GLU A 23 4.04 -3.98 -9.03
CA GLU A 23 2.80 -4.18 -9.78
C GLU A 23 3.03 -4.68 -11.21
N ALA A 24 4.08 -4.19 -11.88
CA ALA A 24 4.41 -4.61 -13.24
C ALA A 24 5.03 -6.01 -13.29
N SER A 25 5.75 -6.39 -12.24
CA SER A 25 6.40 -7.71 -12.15
C SER A 25 5.49 -8.78 -11.55
N ALA A 26 4.49 -8.39 -10.75
CA ALA A 26 3.56 -9.32 -10.12
C ALA A 26 2.35 -9.64 -11.01
N THR A 27 1.89 -10.89 -10.93
CA THR A 27 0.70 -11.36 -11.66
C THR A 27 -0.58 -10.71 -11.12
N SER A 28 -0.60 -10.37 -9.83
CA SER A 28 -1.76 -9.79 -9.16
C SER A 28 -1.36 -8.63 -8.27
N ARG A 29 -2.29 -7.67 -8.11
CA ARG A 29 -2.16 -6.58 -7.14
C ARG A 29 -1.86 -7.09 -5.72
N ASP A 30 -2.41 -8.25 -5.38
CA ASP A 30 -2.17 -8.93 -4.09
C ASP A 30 -0.72 -9.40 -3.95
N GLU A 31 -0.15 -10.01 -4.98
CA GLU A 31 1.27 -10.37 -5.03
C GLU A 31 2.16 -9.14 -4.98
N ALA A 32 1.83 -8.06 -5.71
CA ALA A 32 2.58 -6.81 -5.66
C ALA A 32 2.64 -6.23 -4.23
N ILE A 33 1.53 -6.36 -3.48
CA ILE A 33 1.43 -5.91 -2.09
C ILE A 33 2.28 -6.79 -1.16
N ILE A 34 2.27 -8.11 -1.37
CA ILE A 34 3.08 -9.06 -0.59
C ILE A 34 4.55 -8.84 -0.86
N ASP A 35 4.95 -8.70 -2.14
CA ASP A 35 6.33 -8.53 -2.56
C ASP A 35 6.89 -7.18 -2.09
N ALA A 36 6.09 -6.11 -2.21
CA ALA A 36 6.45 -4.80 -1.66
C ALA A 36 6.62 -4.81 -0.15
N TYR A 37 5.76 -5.53 0.59
CA TYR A 37 5.87 -5.69 2.04
C TYR A 37 7.08 -6.56 2.42
N ALA A 38 7.31 -7.65 1.69
CA ALA A 38 8.45 -8.55 1.87
C ALA A 38 9.79 -7.88 1.56
N SER A 39 9.80 -6.92 0.63
CA SER A 39 10.96 -6.08 0.33
C SER A 39 11.41 -5.21 1.51
N GLY A 40 10.55 -5.01 2.52
CA GLY A 40 10.88 -4.28 3.75
C GLY A 40 11.05 -2.77 3.58
N GLY A 41 10.80 -2.24 2.37
CA GLY A 41 10.90 -0.81 2.06
C GLY A 41 9.63 -0.01 2.30
N PHE A 42 8.52 -0.67 2.66
CA PHE A 42 7.20 -0.05 2.78
C PHE A 42 6.39 -0.60 3.96
N SER A 43 5.70 0.29 4.67
CA SER A 43 4.73 -0.12 5.70
C SER A 43 3.39 -0.53 5.07
N MET A 44 2.63 -1.41 5.72
CA MET A 44 1.27 -1.81 5.26
C MET A 44 0.36 -0.60 4.97
N LYS A 45 0.50 0.47 5.76
CA LYS A 45 -0.24 1.72 5.56
C LYS A 45 0.16 2.43 4.27
N GLU A 46 1.45 2.48 3.95
CA GLU A 46 1.99 3.13 2.75
C GLU A 46 1.62 2.36 1.49
N ILE A 47 1.70 1.02 1.58
CA ILE A 47 1.20 0.12 0.54
C ILE A 47 -0.30 0.36 0.36
N GLY A 48 -1.09 0.39 1.43
CA GLY A 48 -2.51 0.70 1.37
C GLY A 48 -2.82 2.04 0.68
N GLU A 49 -2.13 3.11 1.08
CA GLU A 49 -2.29 4.44 0.48
C GLU A 49 -1.97 4.45 -1.02
N HIS A 50 -0.89 3.78 -1.44
CA HIS A 50 -0.51 3.70 -2.86
C HIS A 50 -1.52 2.91 -3.70
N PHE A 51 -1.96 1.77 -3.18
CA PHE A 51 -2.92 0.92 -3.87
C PHE A 51 -4.38 1.39 -3.74
N GLY A 52 -4.63 2.49 -3.01
CA GLY A 52 -5.98 2.96 -2.67
C GLY A 52 -6.76 1.97 -1.80
N LEU A 53 -6.06 1.14 -1.03
CA LEU A 53 -6.61 0.09 -0.19
C LEU A 53 -6.57 0.51 1.27
N HIS A 54 -7.65 0.20 1.99
CA HIS A 54 -7.64 0.33 3.44
C HIS A 54 -6.63 -0.64 4.07
N TYR A 55 -6.00 -0.24 5.17
CA TYR A 55 -5.08 -1.07 5.96
C TYR A 55 -5.62 -2.48 6.23
N SER A 56 -6.91 -2.60 6.53
CA SER A 56 -7.59 -3.89 6.77
C SER A 56 -7.54 -4.81 5.55
N ARG A 57 -7.60 -4.26 4.33
CA ARG A 57 -7.50 -5.04 3.09
C ARG A 57 -6.06 -5.49 2.88
N VAL A 58 -5.08 -4.61 3.10
CA VAL A 58 -3.65 -4.96 3.02
C VAL A 58 -3.31 -6.11 3.97
N SER A 59 -3.69 -5.99 5.24
CA SER A 59 -3.49 -7.02 6.25
C SER A 59 -4.15 -8.35 5.84
N ARG A 60 -5.39 -8.34 5.34
CA ARG A 60 -6.07 -9.56 4.85
C ARG A 60 -5.32 -10.26 3.72
N ILE A 61 -4.70 -9.52 2.80
CA ILE A 61 -3.90 -10.11 1.72
C ILE A 61 -2.67 -10.77 2.29
N LEU A 62 -1.95 -10.07 3.17
CA LEU A 62 -0.74 -10.60 3.82
C LEU A 62 -1.06 -11.85 4.63
N SER A 63 -2.17 -11.86 5.38
CA SER A 63 -2.64 -13.05 6.10
C SER A 63 -3.04 -14.20 5.16
N LYS A 64 -3.69 -13.90 4.03
CA LYS A 64 -3.99 -14.92 3.01
C LYS A 64 -2.74 -15.49 2.34
N ALA A 65 -1.71 -14.67 2.18
CA ALA A 65 -0.43 -15.06 1.63
C ALA A 65 0.34 -16.00 2.57
N GLN A 66 0.37 -15.66 3.86
CA GLN A 66 0.99 -16.50 4.89
C GLN A 66 0.19 -17.78 5.20
N GLY A 67 -1.11 -17.79 4.91
CA GLY A 67 -1.97 -18.96 5.07
C GLY A 67 -1.84 -20.03 3.98
N LYS A 68 -0.88 -19.92 3.06
CA LYS A 68 -0.60 -20.98 2.09
C LYS A 68 0.40 -21.99 2.67
N THR A 69 -0.20 -23.04 3.23
CA THR A 69 0.20 -24.46 3.23
C THR A 69 1.60 -24.84 3.70
#